data_AF-A0A255R457-F1
#
_entry.id   AF-A0A255R457-F1
#
_cell.length_a   1.000
_cell.length_b   1.000
_cell.length_c   1.000
_cell.angle_alpha   90.00
_cell.angle_beta   90.00
_cell.angle_gamma   90.00
#
_symmetry.space_group_name_H-M   'P 1'
#
loop_
_entity.id
_entity.type
_entity.pdbx_description
1 polymer ?
#
loop_
_entity_poly.entity_id
_entity_poly.type
_entity_poly.pdbx_seq_one_letter_code
_entity_poly.pdbx_strand_id
1 'polypeptide(L)' 'MSVTLSSGLLGLSPLAFAMPGATEMLIFLFVVLLLFGGAKLPSLMRNLGRSANEFKRGMSETADDENASDKDSDK' A
#
# COMPACT_ATOMS: atom_id res chain seq x y z
N MET A 1 5.41 8.91 54.65
CA MET A 1 4.02 8.82 54.17
C MET A 1 3.79 9.87 53.08
N SER A 2 4.45 9.72 51.93
CA SER A 2 4.34 10.67 50.81
C SER A 2 4.72 9.98 49.50
N VAL A 3 3.95 8.95 49.08
CA VAL A 3 4.06 8.41 47.72
C VAL A 3 2.68 7.97 47.25
N THR A 4 1.82 8.93 46.89
CA THR A 4 0.55 8.65 46.20
C THR A 4 0.18 9.74 45.17
N LEU A 5 1.14 10.32 44.44
CA LEU A 5 0.79 11.37 43.46
C LEU A 5 1.60 11.36 42.15
N SER A 6 2.10 10.20 41.74
CA SER A 6 2.75 10.04 40.43
C SER A 6 2.21 8.81 39.68
N SER A 7 0.88 8.71 39.58
CA SER A 7 0.21 7.63 38.82
C SER A 7 -0.91 8.15 37.92
N GLY A 8 -0.81 9.40 37.43
CA GLY A 8 -1.92 10.07 36.73
C GLY A 8 -1.64 10.70 35.37
N LEU A 9 -0.41 10.67 34.83
CA LEU A 9 -0.11 11.30 33.53
C LEU A 9 0.94 10.58 32.67
N LEU A 10 1.19 9.29 32.92
CA LEU A 10 2.17 8.48 32.18
C LEU A 10 1.53 7.28 31.45
N GLY A 11 0.25 7.41 31.06
CA GLY A 11 -0.52 6.35 30.39
C GLY A 11 -0.62 6.46 28.86
N LEU A 12 0.04 7.44 28.25
CA LEU A 12 0.11 7.58 26.80
C LEU A 12 1.59 7.70 26.44
N SER A 13 2.27 6.58 26.31
CA SER A 13 3.57 6.58 25.65
C SER A 13 3.34 7.10 24.22
N PRO A 14 3.92 8.25 23.81
CA PRO A 14 3.83 8.73 22.43
C PRO A 14 4.45 7.73 21.42
N LEU A 15 5.13 6.69 21.93
CA LEU A 15 5.62 5.56 21.16
C LEU A 15 4.53 4.51 20.84
N ALA A 16 3.49 4.36 21.69
CA ALA A 16 2.32 3.54 21.35
C ALA A 16 1.43 4.20 20.30
N PHE A 17 1.43 5.54 20.23
CA PHE A 17 0.81 6.30 19.13
C PHE A 17 1.65 6.29 17.84
N ALA A 18 2.95 5.98 17.92
CA ALA A 18 3.84 5.91 16.76
C ALA A 18 3.69 4.61 15.94
N MET A 19 3.07 3.58 16.51
CA MET A 19 2.59 2.44 15.74
C MET A 19 1.16 2.76 15.29
N PRO A 20 0.91 3.07 14.01
CA PRO A 20 -0.45 3.25 13.55
C PRO A 20 -1.20 1.93 13.79
N GLY A 21 -2.07 1.94 14.78
CA GLY A 21 -2.95 0.82 15.06
C GLY A 21 -3.96 0.65 13.95
N ALA A 22 -4.71 -0.46 14.00
CA ALA A 22 -5.80 -0.70 13.07
C ALA A 22 -6.84 0.44 13.10
N THR A 23 -7.03 1.07 14.26
CA THR A 23 -7.93 2.21 14.46
C THR A 23 -7.48 3.44 13.66
N GLU A 24 -6.20 3.81 13.72
CA GLU A 24 -5.63 4.94 13.00
C GLU A 24 -5.68 4.73 11.48
N MET A 25 -5.39 3.52 11.00
CA MET A 25 -5.57 3.18 9.58
C MET A 25 -7.02 3.32 9.13
N LEU A 26 -7.98 2.92 9.96
CA LEU A 26 -9.41 3.02 9.64
C LEU A 26 -9.86 4.49 9.58
N ILE A 27 -9.39 5.33 10.50
CA ILE A 27 -9.65 6.78 10.47
C ILE A 27 -9.04 7.41 9.22
N PHE A 28 -7.78 7.09 8.89
CA PHE A 28 -7.14 7.59 7.67
C PHE A 28 -7.90 7.16 6.41
N LEU A 29 -8.28 5.88 6.33
CA LEU A 29 -9.10 5.35 5.24
C LEU A 29 -10.42 6.11 5.14
N PHE A 30 -11.06 6.41 6.27
CA PHE A 30 -12.30 7.17 6.31
C PHE A 30 -12.13 8.60 5.80
N VAL A 31 -11.07 9.32 6.22
CA VAL A 31 -10.77 10.66 5.70
C VAL A 31 -10.53 10.64 4.20
N VAL A 32 -9.73 9.69 3.72
CA VAL A 32 -9.49 9.50 2.29
C VAL A 32 -10.80 9.20 1.54
N LEU A 33 -11.69 8.39 2.13
CA LEU A 33 -13.01 8.09 1.58
C LEU A 33 -13.94 9.31 1.54
N LEU A 34 -13.83 10.25 2.49
CA LEU A 34 -14.59 11.50 2.49
C LEU A 34 -14.08 12.47 1.41
N LEU A 35 -12.77 12.58 1.23
CA LEU A 35 -12.17 13.47 0.24
C LEU A 35 -12.38 12.98 -1.19
N PHE A 36 -12.15 11.69 -1.43
CA PHE A 36 -12.26 11.11 -2.77
C PHE A 36 -13.65 10.51 -3.04
N GLY A 37 -14.41 10.15 -2.02
CA GLY A 37 -15.66 9.40 -2.15
C GLY A 37 -15.44 7.89 -2.23
N GLY A 38 -16.39 7.12 -1.69
CA GLY A 38 -16.32 5.65 -1.64
C GLY A 38 -16.17 4.94 -2.99
N ALA A 39 -16.56 5.59 -4.08
CA ALA A 39 -16.49 5.04 -5.43
C ALA A 39 -15.18 5.36 -6.18
N LYS A 40 -14.46 6.44 -5.83
CA LYS A 40 -13.29 6.89 -6.61
C LYS A 40 -12.03 6.08 -6.29
N LEU A 41 -11.78 5.72 -5.03
CA LEU A 41 -10.62 4.90 -4.66
C LEU A 41 -10.59 3.54 -5.40
N PRO A 42 -11.68 2.75 -5.35
CA PRO A 42 -11.72 1.46 -6.03
C PRO A 42 -11.60 1.61 -7.56
N SER A 43 -12.23 2.64 -8.14
CA SER A 43 -12.16 2.91 -9.57
C SER A 43 -10.74 3.26 -10.03
N LEU A 44 -10.01 4.08 -9.26
CA LEU A 44 -8.62 4.44 -9.56
C LEU A 44 -7.70 3.22 -9.44
N MET A 45 -7.85 2.42 -8.37
CA MET A 45 -7.10 1.17 -8.21
C MET A 45 -7.37 0.17 -9.33
N ARG A 46 -8.63 0.04 -9.77
CA ARG A 46 -9.03 -0.84 -10.87
C ARG A 46 -8.36 -0.43 -12.18
N ASN A 47 -8.35 0.86 -12.49
CA ASN A 47 -7.74 1.41 -13.70
C ASN A 47 -6.21 1.28 -13.66
N LEU A 48 -5.60 1.60 -12.52
CA LEU A 48 -4.16 1.44 -12.31
C LEU A 48 -3.73 -0.02 -12.40
N GLY A 49 -4.51 -0.94 -11.82
CA GLY A 49 -4.26 -2.37 -11.87
C GLY A 49 -4.35 -2.94 -13.29
N ARG A 50 -5.31 -2.47 -14.11
CA ARG A 50 -5.35 -2.85 -15.53
C ARG A 50 -4.12 -2.36 -16.28
N SER A 51 -3.75 -1.09 -16.10
CA SER A 51 -2.57 -0.51 -16.74
C SER A 51 -1.29 -1.25 -16.33
N ALA A 52 -1.12 -1.56 -15.03
CA ALA A 52 0.03 -2.35 -14.55
C ALA A 52 0.06 -3.77 -15.11
N ASN A 53 -1.11 -4.42 -15.26
CA ASN A 53 -1.20 -5.75 -15.84
C ASN A 53 -0.87 -5.77 -17.35
N GLU A 54 -1.38 -4.79 -18.11
CA GLU A 54 -1.07 -4.63 -19.53
C GLU A 54 0.41 -4.28 -19.73
N PHE A 55 0.97 -3.39 -18.89
CA PHE A 55 2.39 -3.07 -18.90
C PHE A 55 3.26 -4.31 -18.65
N LYS A 56 2.90 -5.14 -17.67
CA LYS A 56 3.62 -6.39 -17.38
C LYS A 56 3.54 -7.37 -18.55
N ARG A 57 2.37 -7.51 -19.20
CA ARG A 57 2.20 -8.39 -20.36
C ARG A 57 3.05 -7.94 -21.56
N GLY A 58 3.02 -6.67 -21.91
CA GLY A 58 3.84 -6.15 -23.01
C GLY A 58 5.34 -6.28 -22.75
N MET A 59 5.78 -6.11 -21.51
CA MET A 59 7.18 -6.31 -21.13
C MET A 59 7.59 -7.79 -21.22
N SER A 60 6.73 -8.72 -20.79
CA SER A 60 7.01 -10.15 -20.89
C SER A 60 7.00 -10.68 -22.33
N GLU A 61 6.10 -10.19 -23.18
CA GLU A 61 6.08 -10.55 -24.61
C GLU A 61 7.38 -10.08 -25.31
N THR A 62 7.87 -8.88 -24.98
CA THR A 62 9.15 -8.38 -25.52
C THR A 62 10.34 -9.22 -25.05
N ALA A 63 10.37 -9.62 -23.78
CA ALA A 63 11.46 -10.43 -23.23
C ALA A 63 11.51 -11.86 -23.79
N ASP A 64 10.35 -12.46 -24.10
CA ASP A 64 10.28 -13.78 -24.73
C ASP A 64 10.66 -13.74 -26.22
N ASP A 65 10.28 -12.69 -26.96
CA ASP A 65 10.67 -12.51 -28.36
C ASP A 65 12.19 -12.33 -28.53
N GLU A 66 12.87 -11.64 -27.61
CA GLU A 66 14.34 -11.52 -27.62
C GLU A 66 15.07 -12.85 -27.37
N ASN A 67 14.46 -13.78 -26.61
CA ASN A 67 15.05 -15.11 -26.34
C ASN A 67 14.79 -16.13 -27.45
N ALA A 68 13.77 -15.92 -28.29
CA ALA A 68 13.47 -16.80 -29.42
C ALA A 68 14.41 -16.56 -30.61
N SER A 69 14.97 -15.35 -30.76
CA SER A 69 15.88 -14.99 -31.86
C SER A 69 17.31 -15.53 -31.74
N ASP A 70 17.72 -16.09 -30.59
CA ASP A 70 19.10 -16.54 -30.33
C ASP A 70 19.28 -18.08 -30.44
N LYS A 71 18.23 -18.81 -30.84
CA LYS A 71 18.22 -20.30 -30.91
C LYS A 71 18.18 -20.91 -32.31
N ASP A 72 18.39 -20.13 -33.37
CA ASP A 72 18.33 -20.62 -34.77
C ASP A 72 19.64 -20.47 -35.56
N SER A 73 20.78 -20.25 -34.89
CA SER A 73 22.10 -20.09 -35.54
C SER A 73 23.13 -21.18 -35.22
N ASP A 74 22.73 -22.30 -34.62
CA ASP A 74 23.61 -23.48 -34.45
C ASP A 74 22.91 -24.75 -34.91
N LYS A 75 22.74 -24.89 -36.24
CA LYS A 75 22.54 -26.17 -36.92
C LYS A 75 23.19 -26.17 -38.29
#